data_AF-A0A0R2KYB0-F1
#
_entry.id   AF-A0A0R2KYB0-F1
#
_cell.length_a   1.000
_cell.length_b   1.000
_cell.length_c   1.000
_cell.angle_alpha   90.00
_cell.angle_beta   90.00
_cell.angle_gamma   90.00
#
_symmetry.space_group_name_H-M   'P 1'
#
loop_
_entity.id
_entity.type
_entity.pdbx_description
1 polymer ?
#
loop_
_entity_poly.entity_id
_entity_poly.type
_entity_poly.pdbx_seq_one_letter_code
_entity_poly.pdbx_strand_id
1 'polypeptide(L)'
;MNNIDELFIKWQNAERQVKQTVKDNRARLDKVRSEGIDKLNAVQSEAKLAYGQLLAEFGDAEVLDGIERMPFATDKKNSYEVRLTDTPKAILDKYGDTEYLSELLVEKTTKSISNTLIKQKLASGEWQTVNGKTIDANGEIIPFIETHLKKDDFRITQGAMK
;
A
#
# COMPACT_ATOMS: atom_id res chain seq x y z
N MET A 1 17.02 13.41 61.38
CA MET A 1 16.11 13.61 60.24
C MET A 1 14.70 13.34 60.72
N ASN A 2 13.71 14.13 60.30
CA ASN A 2 12.31 13.82 60.62
C ASN A 2 11.82 12.75 59.62
N ASN A 3 10.91 11.87 60.05
CA ASN A 3 10.35 10.78 59.25
C ASN A 3 9.77 11.26 57.90
N ILE A 4 9.28 12.50 57.86
CA ILE A 4 8.77 13.15 56.64
C ILE A 4 9.88 13.35 55.59
N ASP A 5 11.08 13.75 56.00
CA ASP A 5 12.21 13.98 55.08
C ASP A 5 12.67 12.66 54.43
N GLU A 6 12.68 11.58 55.22
CA GLU A 6 13.04 10.24 54.74
C GLU A 6 12.01 9.71 53.73
N LEU A 7 10.72 9.91 54.00
CA LEU A 7 9.64 9.54 53.07
C LEU A 7 9.71 10.36 51.77
N PHE A 8 10.01 11.66 51.86
CA PHE A 8 10.15 12.51 50.69
C PHE A 8 11.33 12.10 49.80
N ILE A 9 12.49 11.81 50.40
CA ILE A 9 13.68 11.33 49.66
C ILE A 9 13.39 9.97 49.00
N LYS A 10 12.73 9.04 49.71
CA LYS A 10 12.32 7.75 49.15
C LYS A 10 11.38 7.93 47.96
N TRP A 11 10.39 8.81 48.06
CA TRP A 11 9.48 9.13 46.96
C TRP A 11 10.21 9.73 45.75
N GLN A 12 11.09 10.70 45.95
CA GLN A 12 11.88 11.28 44.85
C GLN A 12 12.76 10.24 44.15
N ASN A 13 13.38 9.34 44.91
CA ASN A 13 14.18 8.26 44.34
C ASN A 13 13.31 7.27 43.56
N ALA A 14 12.12 6.91 44.06
CA ALA A 14 11.17 6.08 43.35
C ALA A 14 10.70 6.74 42.04
N GLU A 15 10.39 8.04 42.04
CA GLU A 15 10.04 8.77 40.82
C GLU A 15 11.16 8.76 39.78
N ARG A 16 12.41 8.95 40.21
CA ARG A 16 13.58 8.88 39.31
C ARG A 16 13.71 7.49 38.71
N GLN A 17 13.55 6.43 39.50
CA GLN A 17 13.59 5.05 39.02
C GLN A 17 12.48 4.75 38.01
N VAL A 18 11.25 5.23 38.26
CA VAL A 18 10.14 5.10 37.32
C VAL A 18 10.45 5.82 36.01
N LYS A 19 10.92 7.08 36.07
CA LYS A 19 11.29 7.86 34.86
C LYS A 19 12.37 7.17 34.05
N GLN A 20 13.39 6.61 34.71
CA GLN A 20 14.46 5.88 34.05
C GLN A 20 13.95 4.59 33.40
N THR A 21 13.12 3.83 34.12
CA THR A 21 12.51 2.60 33.60
C THR A 21 11.64 2.86 32.37
N VAL A 22 10.84 3.94 32.38
CA VAL A 22 10.03 4.36 31.22
C VAL A 22 10.93 4.69 30.02
N LYS A 23 12.03 5.42 30.24
CA LYS A 23 12.98 5.77 29.18
C LYS A 23 13.64 4.52 28.59
N ASP A 24 14.07 3.59 29.43
CA ASP A 24 14.72 2.35 28.99
C ASP A 24 13.74 1.44 28.23
N ASN A 25 12.50 1.34 28.70
CA ASN A 25 11.46 0.59 27.99
C ASN A 25 11.13 1.20 26.62
N ARG A 26 11.10 2.54 26.52
CA ARG A 26 10.90 3.22 25.23
C ARG A 26 12.04 2.92 24.25
N ALA A 27 13.29 3.00 24.70
CA ALA A 27 14.45 2.66 23.88
C ALA A 27 14.42 1.19 23.41
N ARG A 28 13.98 0.27 24.28
CA ARG A 28 13.80 -1.15 23.92
C ARG A 28 12.70 -1.35 22.89
N LEU A 29 11.56 -0.67 23.02
CA LEU A 29 10.47 -0.71 22.04
C LEU A 29 10.93 -0.18 20.69
N ASP A 30 11.65 0.94 20.67
CA ASP A 30 12.18 1.52 19.43
C ASP A 30 13.15 0.56 18.73
N LYS A 31 14.01 -0.13 19.50
CA LYS A 31 14.92 -1.15 18.97
C LYS A 31 14.18 -2.36 18.40
N VAL A 32 13.19 -2.90 19.12
CA VAL A 32 12.38 -4.03 18.62
C VAL A 32 11.63 -3.63 17.35
N ARG A 33 11.12 -2.40 17.30
CA ARG A 33 10.45 -1.86 16.11
C ARG A 33 11.41 -1.74 14.93
N SER A 34 12.62 -1.20 15.11
CA SER A 34 13.60 -1.07 14.03
C SER A 34 14.04 -2.45 13.52
N GLU A 35 14.35 -3.39 14.40
CA GLU A 35 14.70 -4.76 14.01
C GLU A 35 13.56 -5.47 13.27
N GLY A 36 12.31 -5.24 13.68
CA GLY A 36 11.13 -5.75 12.99
C GLY A 36 10.99 -5.16 11.58
N ILE A 37 11.24 -3.85 11.42
CA ILE A 37 11.22 -3.18 10.11
C ILE A 37 12.32 -3.72 9.21
N ASP A 38 13.54 -3.92 9.72
CA ASP A 38 14.66 -4.43 8.93
C ASP A 38 14.39 -5.86 8.44
N LYS A 39 13.85 -6.73 9.30
CA LYS A 39 13.43 -8.08 8.91
C LYS A 39 12.31 -8.06 7.88
N LEU A 40 11.31 -7.20 8.05
CA LEU A 40 10.23 -7.03 7.08
C LEU A 40 10.80 -6.62 5.70
N ASN A 41 11.72 -5.65 5.69
CA ASN A 41 12.36 -5.18 4.47
C ASN A 41 13.19 -6.28 3.80
N ALA A 42 13.90 -7.09 4.57
CA ALA A 42 14.67 -8.23 4.05
C ALA A 42 13.76 -9.27 3.39
N VAL A 43 12.68 -9.70 4.06
CA VAL A 43 11.70 -10.65 3.50
C VAL A 43 11.02 -10.09 2.25
N GLN A 44 10.66 -8.80 2.25
CA GLN A 44 10.10 -8.15 1.06
C GLN A 44 11.10 -8.09 -0.10
N SER A 45 12.39 -7.91 0.17
CA SER A 45 13.44 -7.92 -0.85
C SER A 45 13.60 -9.32 -1.45
N GLU A 46 13.66 -10.34 -0.61
CA GLU A 46 13.73 -11.74 -1.02
C GLU A 46 12.52 -12.14 -1.87
N ALA A 47 11.31 -11.81 -1.43
CA ALA A 47 10.09 -12.07 -2.19
C ALA A 47 10.07 -11.36 -3.56
N LYS A 48 10.61 -10.13 -3.65
CA LYS A 48 10.74 -9.41 -4.94
C LYS A 48 11.74 -10.10 -5.88
N LEU A 49 12.87 -10.59 -5.34
CA LEU A 49 13.86 -11.32 -6.13
C LEU A 49 13.28 -12.64 -6.64
N ALA A 50 12.66 -13.43 -5.77
CA ALA A 50 12.03 -14.70 -6.13
C ALA A 50 10.92 -14.50 -7.18
N TYR A 51 10.08 -13.48 -7.03
CA TYR A 51 9.07 -13.13 -8.03
C TYR A 51 9.69 -12.76 -9.39
N GLY A 52 10.79 -11.99 -9.39
CA GLY A 52 11.50 -11.64 -10.63
C GLY A 52 12.14 -12.84 -11.32
N GLN A 53 12.72 -13.77 -10.55
CA GLN A 53 13.24 -15.04 -11.05
C GLN A 53 12.12 -15.90 -11.64
N LEU A 54 11.00 -16.03 -10.94
CA LEU A 54 9.84 -16.77 -11.43
C LEU A 54 9.33 -16.21 -12.77
N LEU A 55 9.20 -14.89 -12.90
CA LEU A 55 8.83 -14.26 -14.16
C LEU A 55 9.84 -14.54 -15.29
N ALA A 56 11.13 -14.54 -14.97
CA ALA A 56 12.18 -14.82 -15.95
C ALA A 56 12.14 -16.27 -16.45
N GLU A 57 11.90 -17.24 -15.55
CA GLU A 57 11.75 -18.65 -15.89
C GLU A 57 10.51 -18.91 -16.77
N PHE A 58 9.39 -18.24 -16.49
CA PHE A 58 8.18 -18.34 -17.32
C PHE A 58 8.40 -17.75 -18.72
N GLY A 59 9.15 -16.65 -18.85
CA GLY A 59 9.28 -15.93 -20.11
C GLY A 59 7.90 -15.54 -20.68
N ASP A 60 7.59 -16.04 -21.87
CA ASP A 60 6.30 -15.86 -22.54
C ASP A 60 5.30 -16.99 -22.26
N ALA A 61 5.70 -18.05 -21.53
CA ALA A 61 4.81 -19.14 -21.19
C ALA A 61 3.76 -18.70 -20.15
N GLU A 62 2.54 -19.25 -20.26
CA GLU A 62 1.48 -19.08 -19.26
C GLU A 62 1.43 -20.25 -18.27
N VAL A 63 2.02 -21.40 -18.61
CA VAL A 63 2.07 -22.58 -17.73
C VAL A 63 3.48 -23.17 -17.77
N LEU A 64 4.07 -23.39 -16.59
CA LEU A 64 5.39 -24.00 -16.41
C LEU A 64 5.37 -24.88 -15.16
N ASP A 65 5.84 -26.12 -15.29
CA ASP A 65 5.98 -27.08 -14.17
C ASP A 65 4.75 -27.18 -13.25
N GLY A 66 3.57 -27.18 -13.88
CA GLY A 66 2.31 -27.30 -13.16
C GLY A 66 1.92 -26.05 -12.36
N ILE A 67 2.57 -24.92 -12.61
CA ILE A 67 2.17 -23.59 -12.16
C ILE A 67 1.62 -22.81 -13.36
N GLU A 68 0.45 -22.21 -13.20
CA GLU A 68 -0.18 -21.30 -14.14
C GLU A 68 0.09 -19.85 -13.72
N ARG A 69 0.66 -19.06 -14.62
CA ARG A 69 0.82 -17.60 -14.51
C ARG A 69 -0.44 -16.95 -15.06
N MET A 70 -1.03 -16.07 -14.28
CA MET A 70 -2.18 -15.26 -14.67
C MET A 70 -1.71 -13.81 -14.84
N PRO A 71 -1.32 -13.41 -16.06
CA PRO A 71 -0.82 -12.07 -16.28
C PRO A 71 -1.93 -11.04 -16.13
N PHE A 72 -1.63 -9.97 -15.40
CA PHE A 72 -2.51 -8.80 -15.38
C PHE A 72 -2.17 -7.90 -16.57
N ALA A 73 -3.11 -7.83 -17.51
CA ALA A 73 -2.94 -7.07 -18.75
C ALA A 73 -3.52 -5.66 -18.66
N THR A 74 -2.93 -4.72 -19.39
CA THR A 74 -3.30 -3.30 -19.39
C THR A 74 -4.70 -3.03 -19.97
N ASP A 75 -5.22 -3.94 -20.78
CA ASP A 75 -6.54 -3.90 -21.40
C ASP A 75 -7.65 -4.50 -20.51
N LYS A 76 -7.30 -5.06 -19.34
CA LYS A 76 -8.25 -5.67 -18.41
C LYS A 76 -8.47 -4.77 -17.20
N LYS A 77 -9.71 -4.29 -17.02
CA LYS A 77 -10.08 -3.41 -15.89
C LYS A 77 -9.72 -3.96 -14.50
N ASN A 78 -9.77 -5.28 -14.32
CA ASN A 78 -9.49 -5.91 -13.02
C ASN A 78 -7.99 -6.02 -12.69
N SER A 79 -7.14 -5.69 -13.66
CA SER A 79 -5.67 -5.63 -13.53
C SER A 79 -5.16 -4.42 -12.77
N TYR A 80 -5.99 -3.40 -12.59
CA TYR A 80 -5.56 -2.18 -11.93
C TYR A 80 -5.96 -2.15 -10.44
N GLU A 81 -5.02 -1.68 -9.64
CA GLU A 81 -5.25 -1.17 -8.29
C GLU A 81 -5.40 0.35 -8.38
N VAL A 82 -6.40 0.88 -7.65
CA VAL A 82 -6.73 2.31 -7.62
C VAL A 82 -6.62 2.77 -6.19
N ARG A 83 -5.85 3.83 -5.97
CA ARG A 83 -5.70 4.50 -4.68
C ARG A 83 -6.03 5.97 -4.83
N LEU A 84 -6.84 6.47 -3.89
CA LEU A 84 -7.10 7.89 -3.75
C LEU A 84 -6.09 8.48 -2.75
N THR A 85 -5.55 9.66 -3.05
CA THR A 85 -4.57 10.32 -2.18
C THR A 85 -5.19 10.88 -0.90
N ASP A 86 -6.51 11.08 -0.89
CA ASP A 86 -7.28 11.63 0.24
C ASP A 86 -8.68 11.00 0.28
N THR A 87 -9.45 11.37 1.30
CA THR A 87 -10.87 11.02 1.44
C THR A 87 -11.68 11.59 0.27
N PRO A 88 -12.74 10.89 -0.19
CA PRO A 88 -13.60 11.38 -1.26
C PRO A 88 -14.13 12.80 -1.00
N LYS A 89 -14.44 13.14 0.26
CA LYS A 89 -14.89 14.48 0.65
C LYS A 89 -13.82 15.55 0.41
N ALA A 90 -12.60 15.34 0.89
CA ALA A 90 -11.52 16.32 0.69
C ALA A 90 -11.18 16.51 -0.80
N ILE A 91 -11.27 15.43 -1.59
CA ILE A 91 -11.10 15.49 -3.04
C ILE A 91 -12.22 16.33 -3.67
N LEU A 92 -13.47 16.08 -3.31
CA LEU A 92 -14.62 16.86 -3.78
C LEU A 92 -14.52 18.33 -3.44
N ASP A 93 -14.11 18.66 -2.22
CA ASP A 93 -13.99 20.04 -1.76
C ASP A 93 -12.90 20.81 -2.53
N LYS A 94 -11.86 20.11 -3.01
CA LYS A 94 -10.70 20.71 -3.71
C LYS A 94 -10.77 20.65 -5.23
N TYR A 95 -11.36 19.59 -5.79
CA TYR A 95 -11.35 19.26 -7.21
C TYR A 95 -12.77 19.08 -7.77
N GLY A 96 -13.81 19.45 -7.01
CA GLY A 96 -15.21 19.25 -7.36
C GLY A 96 -15.64 19.81 -8.72
N ASP A 97 -14.96 20.86 -9.18
CA ASP A 97 -15.25 21.55 -10.45
C ASP A 97 -14.37 21.05 -11.62
N THR A 98 -13.52 20.04 -11.40
CA THR A 98 -12.69 19.48 -12.48
C THR A 98 -13.48 18.51 -13.35
N GLU A 99 -13.21 18.54 -14.66
CA GLU A 99 -13.81 17.63 -15.65
C GLU A 99 -13.54 16.16 -15.31
N TYR A 100 -12.34 15.84 -14.79
CA TYR A 100 -12.02 14.48 -14.35
C TYR A 100 -12.94 13.97 -13.23
N LEU A 101 -13.29 14.83 -12.27
CA LEU A 101 -14.07 14.38 -11.13
C LEU A 101 -15.53 14.13 -11.53
N SER A 102 -16.11 15.01 -12.35
CA SER A 102 -17.53 14.94 -12.75
C SER A 102 -17.87 13.61 -13.43
N GLU A 103 -16.97 13.07 -14.26
CA GLU A 103 -17.15 11.78 -14.92
C GLU A 103 -17.02 10.57 -13.99
N LEU A 104 -16.40 10.74 -12.82
CA LEU A 104 -16.14 9.66 -11.87
C LEU A 104 -17.15 9.57 -10.72
N LEU A 105 -18.03 10.56 -10.58
CA LEU A 105 -19.01 10.60 -9.50
C LEU A 105 -20.13 9.58 -9.71
N VAL A 106 -20.32 8.72 -8.71
CA VAL A 106 -21.54 7.91 -8.59
C VAL A 106 -22.46 8.61 -7.61
N GLU A 107 -23.59 9.11 -8.11
CA GLU A 107 -24.68 9.62 -7.28
C GLU A 107 -25.37 8.45 -6.56
N LYS A 108 -24.88 8.12 -5.36
CA LYS A 108 -25.59 7.29 -4.39
C LYS A 108 -25.45 7.91 -3.02
N THR A 109 -26.38 8.82 -2.68
CA THR A 109 -26.62 9.48 -1.37
C THR A 109 -25.45 10.21 -0.68
N THR A 110 -24.21 9.95 -1.07
CA THR A 110 -22.96 10.64 -0.77
C THR A 110 -22.14 10.62 -2.06
N LYS A 111 -21.67 11.78 -2.54
CA LYS A 111 -20.80 11.84 -3.73
C LYS A 111 -19.61 10.90 -3.50
N SER A 112 -19.54 9.82 -4.28
CA SER A 112 -18.49 8.80 -4.18
C SER A 112 -17.74 8.69 -5.50
N ILE A 113 -16.43 8.50 -5.42
CA ILE A 113 -15.56 8.37 -6.61
C ILE A 113 -15.54 6.90 -7.03
N SER A 114 -15.88 6.61 -8.28
CA SER A 114 -16.04 5.25 -8.79
C SER A 114 -14.72 4.62 -9.23
N ASN A 115 -14.18 3.72 -8.42
CA ASN A 115 -13.05 2.88 -8.83
C ASN A 115 -13.35 2.04 -10.08
N THR A 116 -14.62 1.68 -10.33
CA THR A 116 -15.01 0.93 -11.53
C THR A 116 -14.82 1.76 -12.79
N LEU A 117 -15.23 3.03 -12.77
CA LEU A 117 -15.07 3.93 -13.93
C LEU A 117 -13.60 4.21 -14.20
N ILE A 118 -12.81 4.49 -13.16
CA ILE A 118 -11.35 4.66 -13.27
C ILE A 118 -10.72 3.45 -13.96
N LYS A 119 -11.05 2.24 -13.52
CA LYS A 119 -10.53 0.99 -14.10
C LYS A 119 -10.98 0.76 -15.54
N GLN A 120 -12.17 1.22 -15.91
CA GLN A 120 -12.66 1.15 -17.28
C GLN A 120 -11.89 2.09 -18.21
N LYS A 121 -11.62 3.33 -17.76
CA LYS A 121 -10.82 4.30 -18.52
C LYS A 121 -9.36 3.85 -18.69
N LEU A 122 -8.79 3.19 -17.69
CA LEU A 122 -7.45 2.57 -17.80
C LEU A 122 -7.45 1.40 -18.80
N ALA A 123 -8.46 0.53 -18.73
CA ALA A 123 -8.56 -0.63 -19.61
C ALA A 123 -8.86 -0.27 -21.07
N SER A 124 -9.59 0.83 -21.31
CA SER A 124 -9.81 1.35 -22.66
C SER A 124 -8.58 2.05 -23.24
N GLY A 125 -7.55 2.32 -22.43
CA GLY A 125 -6.39 3.11 -22.81
C GLY A 125 -6.64 4.62 -22.87
N GLU A 126 -7.83 5.07 -22.48
CA GLU A 126 -8.15 6.50 -22.34
C GLU A 126 -7.25 7.13 -21.28
N TRP A 127 -7.02 6.42 -20.17
CA TRP A 127 -6.08 6.78 -19.13
C TRP A 127 -4.94 5.77 -19.07
N GLN A 128 -3.78 6.22 -18.63
CA GLN A 128 -2.58 5.39 -18.51
C GLN A 128 -1.94 5.57 -17.14
N THR A 129 -1.18 4.55 -16.71
CA THR A 129 -0.35 4.67 -15.51
C THR A 129 1.11 4.87 -15.90
N VAL A 130 1.72 5.93 -15.40
CA VAL A 130 3.13 6.26 -15.63
C VAL A 130 3.77 6.61 -14.30
N ASN A 131 4.75 5.80 -13.88
CA ASN A 131 5.45 5.97 -12.61
C ASN A 131 4.50 6.09 -11.40
N GLY A 132 3.40 5.33 -11.40
CA GLY A 132 2.38 5.32 -10.34
C GLY A 132 1.38 6.49 -10.37
N LYS A 133 1.54 7.42 -11.32
CA LYS A 133 0.58 8.49 -11.56
C LYS A 133 -0.38 8.10 -12.67
N THR A 134 -1.61 8.52 -12.53
CA THR A 134 -2.62 8.38 -13.58
C THR A 134 -2.54 9.60 -14.49
N ILE A 135 -2.43 9.36 -15.80
CA ILE A 135 -2.47 10.41 -16.83
C ILE A 135 -3.63 10.15 -17.78
N ASP A 136 -4.18 11.21 -18.35
CA ASP A 136 -5.17 11.10 -19.42
C ASP A 136 -4.53 10.89 -20.80
N ALA A 137 -5.36 10.83 -21.85
CA ALA A 137 -4.94 10.65 -23.23
C ALA A 137 -4.06 11.80 -23.77
N ASN A 138 -4.12 12.99 -23.15
CA ASN A 138 -3.32 14.15 -23.50
C ASN A 138 -1.99 14.20 -22.74
N GLY A 139 -1.77 13.28 -21.79
CA GLY A 139 -0.60 13.24 -20.93
C GLY A 139 -0.70 14.14 -19.70
N GLU A 140 -1.88 14.70 -19.42
CA GLU A 140 -2.11 15.49 -18.21
C GLU A 140 -2.29 14.57 -17.00
N ILE A 141 -1.67 14.94 -15.88
CA ILE A 141 -1.79 14.17 -14.64
C ILE A 141 -3.18 14.37 -14.06
N ILE A 142 -3.89 13.27 -13.86
CA ILE A 142 -5.16 13.27 -13.15
C ILE A 142 -4.83 13.36 -11.66
N PRO A 143 -5.12 14.49 -11.01
CA PRO A 143 -4.76 14.67 -9.61
C PRO A 143 -5.49 13.63 -8.75
N PHE A 144 -5.03 13.44 -7.51
CA PHE A 144 -5.66 12.60 -6.47
C PHE A 144 -5.87 11.10 -6.78
N ILE A 145 -5.58 10.62 -8.00
CA ILE A 145 -5.70 9.21 -8.40
C ILE A 145 -4.32 8.63 -8.69
N GLU A 146 -3.92 7.67 -7.85
CA GLU A 146 -2.75 6.81 -8.08
C GLU A 146 -3.23 5.45 -8.57
N THR A 147 -2.60 4.95 -9.62
CA THR A 147 -2.96 3.67 -10.24
C THR A 147 -1.72 2.83 -10.42
N HIS A 148 -1.89 1.51 -10.33
CA HIS A 148 -0.82 0.57 -10.61
C HIS A 148 -1.39 -0.67 -11.27
N LEU A 149 -0.66 -1.20 -12.25
CA LEU A 149 -0.92 -2.55 -12.74
C LEU A 149 -0.52 -3.54 -11.63
N LYS A 150 -1.42 -4.47 -11.32
CA LYS A 150 -1.15 -5.53 -10.37
C LYS A 150 -0.02 -6.40 -10.89
N LYS A 151 0.74 -6.96 -9.96
CA LYS A 151 1.70 -8.04 -10.24
C LYS A 151 0.93 -9.29 -10.65
N ASP A 152 1.49 -10.03 -11.59
CA ASP A 152 0.97 -11.32 -12.04
C ASP A 152 0.71 -12.24 -10.84
N ASP A 153 -0.38 -12.98 -10.95
CA ASP A 153 -0.77 -13.96 -9.94
C ASP A 153 -0.39 -15.36 -10.44
N PHE A 154 -0.15 -16.29 -9.52
CA PHE A 154 0.32 -17.64 -9.84
C PHE A 154 -0.52 -18.67 -9.12
N ARG A 155 -0.89 -19.74 -9.82
CA ARG A 155 -1.69 -20.84 -9.26
C ARG A 155 -1.05 -22.17 -9.53
N ILE A 156 -1.11 -23.07 -8.55
CA ILE A 156 -0.73 -24.47 -8.76
C ILE A 156 -1.89 -25.16 -9.49
N THR A 157 -1.59 -25.74 -10.64
CA THR A 157 -2.55 -26.59 -11.38
C THR A 157 -2.76 -27.88 -10.60
N GLN A 158 -4.01 -28.35 -10.50
CA GLN A 158 -4.40 -29.50 -9.68
C GLN A 158 -3.69 -30.83 -10.02
N GLY A 159 -2.90 -30.89 -11.10
CA GLY A 159 -2.10 -32.07 -11.48
C GLY A 159 -0.66 -32.09 -10.96
N ALA A 160 -0.14 -30.99 -10.42
CA ALA A 160 1.27 -30.84 -10.06
C ALA A 160 1.64 -31.31 -8.64
N MET A 161 0.64 -31.56 -7.78
CA MET A 161 0.84 -32.05 -6.41
C MET A 161 0.85 -33.60 -6.33
N LYS A 162 1.57 -34.27 -7.23
CA LYS A 162 1.79 -35.72 -7.16
C LYS A 162 3.26 -36.06 -7.05
#